data_AF-A0A7I8EYE9-F1
#
_entry.id   AF-A0A7I8EYE9-F1
#
_cell.length_a   1.000
_cell.length_b   1.000
_cell.length_c   1.000
_cell.angle_alpha   90.00
_cell.angle_beta   90.00
_cell.angle_gamma   90.00
#
_symmetry.space_group_name_H-M   'P 1'
#
loop_
_entity.id
_entity.type
_entity.pdbx_description
1 polymer ?
#
loop_
_entity_poly.entity_id
_entity_poly.type
_entity_poly.pdbx_seq_one_letter_code
_entity_poly.pdbx_strand_id
1 'polypeptide(L)'
;MKRIFTYLLFSGSLLLTLLLSACGVNMPTSTSTSVAEPAASTSTQTAATTHTASQTPVTPQAQLQQSLQAMSALHSVHIDYAQGPTSATATASATQTQSASLFGILMPHPGVAGIQNGTYKGSEDIANPNLHHVYLQEVQGSSGAAHSGALYQQDDIHTTNDLYINYANGHWYVIALANLPPKQYLAYGAPQINTLLTLASTDGHLTDKGIKNVQGHKLHQISATFDQKDFPAIQQLLMSTALTGITVGNGTVSVDFSIDDNTHYLYSLSLHETSNDNASAINILLTFQCSHFNQPINVVPPVNAIRITDVSQLPHTAS
;
A
#
# COMPACT_ATOMS: atom_id res chain seq x y z
N MET A 1 48.17 34.36 26.62
CA MET A 1 46.79 33.86 26.49
C MET A 1 46.54 32.84 25.37
N LYS A 2 47.53 32.43 24.54
CA LYS A 2 47.31 31.40 23.49
C LYS A 2 47.50 29.93 23.92
N ARG A 3 48.04 29.67 25.12
CA ARG A 3 48.32 28.30 25.59
C ARG A 3 47.21 27.68 26.44
N ILE A 4 46.25 28.47 26.93
CA ILE A 4 45.14 27.97 27.77
C ILE A 4 44.01 27.38 26.91
N PHE A 5 43.85 27.84 25.68
CA PHE A 5 42.81 27.36 24.77
C PHE A 5 43.06 25.94 24.24
N THR A 6 44.32 25.51 24.14
CA THR A 6 44.67 24.17 23.62
C THR A 6 44.40 23.05 24.64
N TYR A 7 44.47 23.34 25.94
CA TYR A 7 44.15 22.34 26.97
C TYR A 7 42.65 22.08 27.11
N LEU A 8 41.80 23.10 26.90
CA LEU A 8 40.34 22.97 26.95
C LEU A 8 39.78 22.10 25.81
N LEU A 9 40.37 22.18 24.62
CA LEU A 9 39.98 21.35 23.47
C LEU A 9 40.40 19.89 23.62
N PHE A 10 41.57 19.62 24.21
CA PHE A 10 42.01 18.24 24.45
C PHE A 10 41.28 17.56 25.62
N SER A 11 40.88 18.31 26.66
CA SER A 11 40.09 17.76 27.77
C SER A 11 38.64 17.43 27.38
N GLY A 12 38.06 18.16 26.41
CA GLY A 12 36.70 17.90 25.92
C GLY A 12 36.58 16.59 25.12
N SER A 13 37.57 16.29 24.26
CA SER A 13 37.56 15.07 23.45
C SER A 13 37.82 13.79 24.26
N LEU A 14 38.58 13.87 25.36
CA LEU A 14 38.81 12.73 26.25
C LEU A 14 37.57 12.41 27.11
N LEU A 15 36.80 13.43 27.51
CA LEU A 15 35.54 13.24 28.24
C LEU A 15 34.46 12.60 27.36
N LEU A 16 34.39 12.98 26.07
CA LEU A 16 33.42 12.43 25.12
C LEU A 16 33.70 10.95 24.77
N THR A 17 34.97 10.55 24.72
CA THR A 17 35.35 9.13 24.51
C THR A 17 35.08 8.26 25.74
N LEU A 18 35.22 8.80 26.95
CA LEU A 18 34.86 8.10 28.19
C LEU A 18 33.33 7.92 28.38
N LEU A 19 32.53 8.89 27.91
CA LEU A 19 31.06 8.81 27.97
C LEU A 19 30.47 7.77 26.99
N LEU A 20 31.14 7.50 25.87
CA LEU A 20 30.70 6.48 24.90
C LEU A 20 31.04 5.03 25.33
N SER A 21 31.96 4.83 26.27
CA SER A 21 32.30 3.51 26.83
C SER A 21 31.41 3.06 28.01
N ALA A 22 30.51 3.92 28.50
CA ALA A 22 29.62 3.62 29.63
C ALA A 22 28.19 3.21 29.24
N CYS A 23 27.84 3.27 27.95
CA CYS A 23 26.59 2.76 27.41
C CYS A 23 26.81 1.43 26.66
N GLY A 24 27.51 0.50 27.31
CA GLY A 24 27.44 -0.91 26.94
C GLY A 24 26.07 -1.45 27.34
N VAL A 25 25.10 -1.34 26.44
CA VAL A 25 23.79 -1.98 26.63
C VAL A 25 24.02 -3.48 26.52
N ASN A 26 24.04 -4.15 27.67
CA ASN A 26 23.87 -5.59 27.78
C ASN A 26 22.55 -5.96 27.09
N MET A 27 22.62 -6.46 25.86
CA MET A 27 21.52 -7.24 25.31
C MET A 27 21.46 -8.57 26.06
N PRO A 28 20.31 -8.96 26.64
CA PRO A 28 20.14 -10.30 27.15
C PRO A 28 20.25 -11.28 25.97
N THR A 29 21.24 -12.16 26.06
CA THR A 29 21.39 -13.32 25.19
C THR A 29 20.20 -14.22 25.47
N SER A 30 19.20 -14.21 24.60
CA SER A 30 18.18 -15.25 24.61
C SER A 30 18.84 -16.56 24.23
N THR A 31 19.05 -17.41 25.24
CA THR A 31 19.44 -18.81 25.09
C THR A 31 18.38 -19.50 24.23
N SER A 32 18.68 -19.71 22.96
CA SER A 32 17.90 -20.62 22.12
C SER A 32 18.22 -22.03 22.59
N THR A 33 17.31 -22.65 23.32
CA THR A 33 17.31 -24.10 23.52
C THR A 33 17.02 -24.73 22.16
N SER A 34 18.08 -25.14 21.45
CA SER A 34 17.96 -26.10 20.36
C SER A 34 17.46 -27.42 20.96
N VAL A 35 16.21 -27.77 20.68
CA VAL A 35 15.72 -29.12 20.95
C VAL A 35 16.38 -30.05 19.94
N ALA A 36 17.01 -31.09 20.47
CA ALA A 36 17.72 -32.11 19.75
C ALA A 36 16.82 -32.83 18.72
N GLU A 37 17.40 -32.97 17.54
CA GLU A 37 17.08 -33.93 16.49
C GLU A 37 17.09 -35.38 17.04
N PRO A 38 16.09 -36.21 16.71
CA PRO A 38 16.28 -37.65 16.63
C PRO A 38 16.70 -38.03 15.21
N ALA A 39 17.87 -38.66 15.14
CA ALA A 39 18.52 -39.13 13.93
C ALA A 39 17.71 -40.22 13.18
N ALA A 40 17.85 -40.14 11.85
CA ALA A 40 17.94 -41.22 10.86
C ALA A 40 16.76 -42.19 10.67
N SER A 41 16.22 -42.18 9.45
CA SER A 41 16.15 -43.40 8.66
C SER A 41 16.40 -43.09 7.18
N THR A 42 17.53 -43.61 6.71
CA THR A 42 17.98 -43.68 5.33
C THR A 42 17.02 -44.54 4.52
N SER A 43 16.52 -44.03 3.38
CA SER A 43 16.21 -44.90 2.25
C SER A 43 16.60 -44.21 0.95
N THR A 44 17.60 -44.80 0.33
CA THR A 44 18.04 -44.58 -1.04
C THR A 44 16.93 -45.05 -1.99
N GLN A 45 16.43 -44.17 -2.88
CA GLN A 45 15.98 -44.61 -4.19
C GLN A 45 16.15 -43.51 -5.24
N THR A 46 17.14 -43.73 -6.09
CA THR A 46 17.34 -43.12 -7.39
C THR A 46 16.16 -43.43 -8.30
N ALA A 47 15.45 -42.40 -8.77
CA ALA A 47 14.82 -42.39 -10.08
C ALA A 47 14.59 -40.93 -10.51
N ALA A 48 15.40 -40.48 -11.46
CA ALA A 48 15.10 -39.31 -12.24
C ALA A 48 13.86 -39.62 -13.10
N THR A 49 12.69 -39.21 -12.65
CA THR A 49 11.53 -39.02 -13.52
C THR A 49 11.38 -37.54 -13.79
N THR A 50 11.83 -37.15 -14.98
CA THR A 50 11.41 -35.92 -15.65
C THR A 50 9.90 -36.00 -15.86
N HIS A 51 9.12 -35.64 -14.85
CA HIS A 51 7.71 -35.38 -15.01
C HIS A 51 7.58 -34.02 -15.68
N THR A 52 7.67 -34.01 -17.01
CA THR A 52 7.01 -32.99 -17.80
C THR A 52 5.51 -33.24 -17.63
N ALA A 53 4.96 -32.78 -16.51
CA ALA A 53 3.52 -32.68 -16.37
C ALA A 53 3.06 -31.78 -17.51
N SER A 54 2.35 -32.37 -18.47
CA SER A 54 1.58 -31.62 -19.45
C SER A 54 0.49 -30.89 -18.68
N GLN A 55 0.85 -29.75 -18.09
CA GLN A 55 -0.10 -28.85 -17.48
C GLN A 55 -1.02 -28.37 -18.60
N THR A 56 -2.29 -28.74 -18.51
CA THR A 56 -3.34 -28.11 -19.31
C THR A 56 -3.17 -26.60 -19.14
N PRO A 57 -3.08 -25.81 -20.23
CA PRO A 57 -2.90 -24.36 -20.11
C PRO A 57 -4.00 -23.80 -19.21
N VAL A 58 -3.62 -23.22 -18.07
CA VAL A 58 -4.59 -22.59 -17.16
C VAL A 58 -5.11 -21.36 -17.88
N THR A 59 -6.44 -21.23 -17.99
CA THR A 59 -7.04 -20.06 -18.65
C THR A 59 -6.79 -18.81 -17.80
N PRO A 60 -6.69 -17.60 -18.39
CA PRO A 60 -6.56 -16.36 -17.63
C PRO A 60 -7.64 -16.20 -16.54
N GLN A 61 -8.86 -16.62 -16.86
CA GLN A 61 -9.98 -16.64 -15.93
C GLN A 61 -9.69 -17.49 -14.68
N ALA A 62 -9.20 -18.71 -14.88
CA ALA A 62 -8.86 -19.62 -13.78
C ALA A 62 -7.70 -19.06 -12.94
N GLN A 63 -6.69 -18.46 -13.58
CA GLN A 63 -5.58 -17.81 -12.85
C GLN A 63 -6.06 -16.65 -11.97
N LEU A 64 -6.95 -15.78 -12.47
CA LEU A 64 -7.52 -14.69 -11.66
C LEU A 64 -8.34 -15.23 -10.48
N GLN A 65 -9.14 -16.28 -10.69
CA GLN A 65 -9.92 -16.90 -9.62
C GLN A 65 -9.04 -17.58 -8.56
N GLN A 66 -7.99 -18.29 -8.99
CA GLN A 66 -7.01 -18.88 -8.08
C GLN A 66 -6.27 -17.79 -7.30
N SER A 67 -5.91 -16.69 -7.96
CA SER A 67 -5.26 -15.57 -7.29
C SER A 67 -6.18 -14.90 -6.27
N LEU A 68 -7.46 -14.68 -6.59
CA LEU A 68 -8.44 -14.16 -5.65
C LEU A 68 -8.55 -15.04 -4.39
N GLN A 69 -8.59 -16.36 -4.56
CA GLN A 69 -8.60 -17.31 -3.45
C GLN A 69 -7.29 -17.26 -2.64
N ALA A 70 -6.15 -17.27 -3.32
CA ALA A 70 -4.83 -17.26 -2.67
C ALA A 70 -4.60 -15.96 -1.88
N MET A 71 -4.94 -14.81 -2.46
CA MET A 71 -4.85 -13.49 -1.80
C MET A 71 -5.80 -13.39 -0.61
N SER A 72 -7.03 -13.92 -0.72
CA SER A 72 -7.99 -13.94 0.40
C SER A 72 -7.57 -14.87 1.55
N ALA A 73 -6.70 -15.84 1.28
CA ALA A 73 -6.18 -16.77 2.27
C ALA A 73 -4.86 -16.31 2.92
N LEU A 74 -4.33 -15.14 2.52
CA LEU A 74 -3.14 -14.58 3.14
C LEU A 74 -3.42 -14.18 4.58
N HIS A 75 -2.48 -14.53 5.46
CA HIS A 75 -2.48 -14.05 6.84
C HIS A 75 -1.75 -12.72 6.93
N SER A 76 -0.76 -12.51 6.07
CA SER A 76 -0.02 -11.26 5.99
C SER A 76 0.51 -10.96 4.60
N VAL A 77 0.66 -9.67 4.31
CA VAL A 77 1.21 -9.14 3.06
C VAL A 77 1.65 -7.70 3.25
N HIS A 78 2.73 -7.31 2.59
CA HIS A 78 3.14 -5.92 2.41
C HIS A 78 2.69 -5.45 1.02
N ILE A 79 2.04 -4.30 0.92
CA ILE A 79 1.52 -3.74 -0.31
C ILE A 79 2.05 -2.32 -0.47
N ASP A 80 2.95 -2.09 -1.42
CA ASP A 80 3.26 -0.75 -1.89
C ASP A 80 2.22 -0.32 -2.93
N TYR A 81 1.77 0.93 -2.87
CA TYR A 81 0.88 1.48 -3.88
C TYR A 81 1.28 2.87 -4.32
N ALA A 82 1.01 3.17 -5.58
CA ALA A 82 1.25 4.46 -6.19
C ALA A 82 0.10 4.85 -7.11
N GLN A 83 -0.37 6.09 -7.00
CA GLN A 83 -1.32 6.70 -7.92
C GLN A 83 -0.55 7.52 -8.94
N GLY A 84 -0.81 7.34 -10.23
CA GLY A 84 -0.21 8.16 -11.27
C GLY A 84 -0.98 9.47 -11.52
N PRO A 85 -0.46 10.35 -12.38
CA PRO A 85 -1.09 11.63 -12.67
C PRO A 85 -2.45 11.44 -13.32
N THR A 86 -3.46 12.11 -12.77
CA THR A 86 -4.79 12.23 -13.34
C THR A 86 -4.73 13.09 -14.60
N SER A 87 -5.27 12.58 -15.72
CA SER A 87 -5.28 13.30 -17.00
C SER A 87 -6.49 14.22 -17.19
N ALA A 88 -7.24 14.53 -16.13
CA ALA A 88 -8.42 15.36 -16.26
C ALA A 88 -8.05 16.85 -16.35
N THR A 89 -8.13 17.42 -17.55
CA THR A 89 -8.56 18.81 -17.72
C THR A 89 -9.94 18.96 -17.10
N ALA A 90 -9.99 19.29 -15.81
CA ALA A 90 -11.21 19.57 -15.10
C ALA A 90 -11.88 20.80 -15.72
N THR A 91 -12.94 20.62 -16.49
CA THR A 91 -13.91 21.71 -16.68
C THR A 91 -14.47 22.04 -15.31
N ALA A 92 -14.24 23.29 -14.87
CA ALA A 92 -14.43 23.82 -13.53
C ALA A 92 -15.89 23.87 -13.01
N SER A 93 -16.76 22.93 -13.40
CA SER A 93 -18.19 22.97 -13.14
C SER A 93 -18.79 21.70 -12.54
N ALA A 94 -18.01 20.65 -12.28
CA ALA A 94 -18.50 19.53 -11.49
C ALA A 94 -18.35 19.88 -10.01
N THR A 95 -19.48 20.14 -9.34
CA THR A 95 -19.59 20.17 -7.88
C THR A 95 -19.24 18.76 -7.36
N GLN A 96 -17.95 18.45 -7.24
CA GLN A 96 -17.53 17.21 -6.61
C GLN A 96 -17.87 17.31 -5.14
N THR A 97 -18.83 16.49 -4.72
CA THR A 97 -19.15 16.27 -3.31
C THR A 97 -17.85 15.92 -2.61
N GLN A 98 -17.44 16.74 -1.63
CA GLN A 98 -16.32 16.40 -0.75
C GLN A 98 -16.50 14.96 -0.32
N SER A 99 -15.50 14.12 -0.59
CA SER A 99 -15.48 12.76 -0.10
C SER A 99 -15.65 12.84 1.42
N ALA A 100 -16.68 12.20 1.94
CA ALA A 100 -16.87 12.08 3.38
C ALA A 100 -15.82 11.16 4.01
N SER A 101 -14.80 10.69 3.28
CA SER A 101 -13.70 9.91 3.86
C SER A 101 -12.99 10.68 4.96
N LEU A 102 -12.41 9.95 5.92
CA LEU A 102 -11.48 10.52 6.90
C LEU A 102 -10.47 11.43 6.19
N PHE A 103 -9.88 10.99 5.06
CA PHE A 103 -8.95 11.80 4.27
C PHE A 103 -9.50 13.20 3.92
N GLY A 104 -10.75 13.31 3.46
CA GLY A 104 -11.40 14.59 3.17
C GLY A 104 -11.70 15.44 4.41
N ILE A 105 -11.85 14.83 5.58
CA ILE A 105 -12.05 15.52 6.87
C ILE A 105 -10.71 16.01 7.46
N LEU A 106 -9.66 15.23 7.27
CA LEU A 106 -8.30 15.45 7.78
C LEU A 106 -7.50 16.39 6.91
N MET A 107 -7.93 16.57 5.67
CA MET A 107 -7.50 17.62 4.78
C MET A 107 -8.60 18.70 4.66
N PRO A 108 -8.91 19.46 5.72
CA PRO A 108 -9.85 20.57 5.60
C PRO A 108 -9.16 21.71 4.85
N HIS A 109 -9.35 21.79 3.53
CA HIS A 109 -8.90 22.97 2.78
C HIS A 109 -10.03 23.96 2.50
N PRO A 110 -9.87 25.23 2.90
CA PRO A 110 -10.66 26.32 2.38
C PRO A 110 -10.22 26.63 0.94
N GLY A 111 -11.15 26.62 -0.02
CA GLY A 111 -10.87 27.00 -1.41
C GLY A 111 -10.87 25.81 -2.36
N VAL A 112 -12.06 25.52 -2.87
CA VAL A 112 -12.39 24.45 -3.80
C VAL A 112 -11.78 24.75 -5.19
N ALA A 113 -10.65 24.13 -5.56
CA ALA A 113 -10.18 24.01 -6.95
C ALA A 113 -8.96 23.07 -7.20
N GLY A 114 -8.16 22.70 -6.19
CA GLY A 114 -6.80 22.17 -6.43
C GLY A 114 -6.53 20.66 -6.26
N ILE A 115 -7.45 19.87 -5.71
CA ILE A 115 -7.16 18.48 -5.29
C ILE A 115 -7.01 17.51 -6.50
N GLN A 116 -7.26 17.98 -7.72
CA GLN A 116 -7.38 17.07 -8.85
C GLN A 116 -6.06 16.49 -9.38
N ASN A 117 -4.88 16.91 -8.92
CA ASN A 117 -3.58 16.52 -9.50
C ASN A 117 -2.54 15.96 -8.51
N GLY A 118 -2.95 15.57 -7.28
CA GLY A 118 -2.03 14.95 -6.33
C GLY A 118 -1.61 13.55 -6.79
N THR A 119 -0.31 13.29 -6.90
CA THR A 119 0.24 11.93 -7.00
C THR A 119 0.43 11.43 -5.57
N TYR A 120 0.01 10.22 -5.25
CA TYR A 120 0.19 9.65 -3.91
C TYR A 120 0.98 8.36 -3.98
N LYS A 121 1.74 8.09 -2.93
CA LYS A 121 2.35 6.79 -2.69
C LYS A 121 2.08 6.35 -1.27
N GLY A 122 2.07 5.06 -1.02
CA GLY A 122 1.89 4.55 0.31
C GLY A 122 2.25 3.08 0.39
N SER A 123 2.13 2.57 1.61
CA SER A 123 2.31 1.16 1.89
C SER A 123 1.26 0.70 2.88
N GLU A 124 0.87 -0.56 2.78
CA GLU A 124 0.01 -1.23 3.73
C GLU A 124 0.66 -2.54 4.17
N ASP A 125 0.76 -2.70 5.48
CA ASP A 125 1.25 -3.89 6.16
C ASP A 125 0.08 -4.59 6.85
N ILE A 126 -0.32 -5.74 6.29
CA ILE A 126 -1.41 -6.56 6.84
C ILE A 126 -0.79 -7.64 7.70
N ALA A 127 -0.93 -7.56 9.03
CA ALA A 127 -0.41 -8.59 9.93
C ALA A 127 -1.44 -9.71 10.20
N ASN A 128 -2.72 -9.37 10.13
CA ASN A 128 -3.87 -10.28 10.11
C ASN A 128 -5.12 -9.49 9.62
N PRO A 129 -6.27 -10.13 9.34
CA PRO A 129 -7.45 -9.44 8.81
C PRO A 129 -7.97 -8.27 9.65
N ASN A 130 -7.57 -8.18 10.93
CA ASN A 130 -8.01 -7.14 11.86
C ASN A 130 -6.89 -6.22 12.32
N LEU A 131 -5.67 -6.34 11.78
CA LEU A 131 -4.52 -5.53 12.18
C LEU A 131 -3.71 -5.11 10.96
N HIS A 132 -3.81 -3.82 10.65
CA HIS A 132 -3.20 -3.21 9.47
C HIS A 132 -2.43 -1.97 9.88
N HIS A 133 -1.31 -1.72 9.23
CA HIS A 133 -0.56 -0.46 9.31
C HIS A 133 -0.52 0.15 7.92
N VAL A 134 -1.02 1.38 7.80
CA VAL A 134 -1.12 2.10 6.54
C VAL A 134 -0.27 3.35 6.62
N TYR A 135 0.57 3.57 5.61
CA TYR A 135 1.28 4.82 5.40
C TYR A 135 0.88 5.43 4.06
N LEU A 136 0.52 6.72 4.04
CA LEU A 136 0.18 7.46 2.84
C LEU A 136 0.97 8.77 2.79
N GLN A 137 1.52 9.09 1.63
CA GLN A 137 2.24 10.33 1.39
C GLN A 137 1.84 10.95 0.04
N GLU A 138 1.58 12.26 0.05
CA GLU A 138 1.50 13.06 -1.16
C GLU A 138 2.90 13.23 -1.80
N VAL A 139 2.98 13.00 -3.11
CA VAL A 139 4.17 13.21 -3.93
C VAL A 139 4.04 14.55 -4.63
N GLN A 140 5.02 15.42 -4.43
CA GLN A 140 5.05 16.74 -5.06
C GLN A 140 5.08 16.62 -6.59
N GLY A 141 4.02 17.10 -7.25
CA GLY A 141 4.00 17.22 -8.70
C GLY A 141 4.94 18.31 -9.21
N SER A 142 5.39 18.19 -10.47
CA SER A 142 6.26 19.16 -11.15
C SER A 142 5.65 20.55 -11.35
N SER A 143 4.32 20.69 -11.20
CA SER A 143 3.59 21.96 -11.26
C SER A 143 3.41 22.65 -9.90
N GLY A 144 4.01 22.11 -8.83
CA GLY A 144 4.35 22.87 -7.63
C GLY A 144 3.19 23.57 -6.92
N ALA A 145 2.31 22.78 -6.29
CA ALA A 145 1.62 23.23 -5.09
C ALA A 145 1.25 21.99 -4.27
N ALA A 146 2.18 21.49 -3.46
CA ALA A 146 1.78 20.70 -2.29
C ALA A 146 0.76 21.55 -1.51
N HIS A 147 -0.28 20.93 -0.97
CA HIS A 147 -1.33 21.60 -0.22
C HIS A 147 -0.72 22.62 0.75
N SER A 148 -0.78 23.92 0.42
CA SER A 148 -0.29 25.00 1.28
C SER A 148 1.16 24.85 1.79
N GLY A 149 2.07 24.30 0.97
CA GLY A 149 3.52 24.33 1.26
C GLY A 149 4.06 23.23 2.19
N ALA A 150 3.24 22.27 2.61
CA ALA A 150 3.69 21.06 3.31
C ALA A 150 3.16 19.80 2.59
N LEU A 151 4.00 18.76 2.49
CA LEU A 151 3.58 17.47 1.94
C LEU A 151 2.72 16.76 2.97
N TYR A 152 1.52 16.35 2.54
CA TYR A 152 0.67 15.53 3.39
C TYR A 152 1.29 14.15 3.64
N GLN A 153 1.26 13.73 4.90
CA GLN A 153 1.62 12.38 5.34
C GLN A 153 0.60 11.91 6.38
N GLN A 154 0.17 10.66 6.25
CA GLN A 154 -0.70 9.98 7.19
C GLN A 154 -0.11 8.61 7.52
N ASP A 155 -0.15 8.27 8.80
CA ASP A 155 0.31 7.01 9.36
C ASP A 155 -0.77 6.47 10.29
N ASP A 156 -1.40 5.36 9.90
CA ASP A 156 -2.56 4.78 10.56
C ASP A 156 -2.32 3.34 11.01
N ILE A 157 -2.81 2.98 12.19
CA ILE A 157 -2.93 1.57 12.60
C ILE A 157 -4.40 1.23 12.81
N HIS A 158 -4.89 0.25 12.07
CA HIS A 158 -6.25 -0.24 12.15
C HIS A 158 -6.26 -1.50 13.00
N THR A 159 -7.11 -1.53 14.02
CA THR A 159 -7.39 -2.72 14.84
C THR A 159 -8.85 -3.13 14.65
N THR A 160 -9.30 -4.22 15.30
CA THR A 160 -10.72 -4.63 15.28
C THR A 160 -11.68 -3.52 15.72
N ASN A 161 -11.29 -2.68 16.69
CA ASN A 161 -12.21 -1.75 17.34
C ASN A 161 -11.78 -0.28 17.24
N ASP A 162 -10.50 -0.02 17.00
CA ASP A 162 -9.93 1.31 17.04
C ASP A 162 -9.10 1.59 15.79
N LEU A 163 -9.15 2.86 15.36
CA LEU A 163 -8.23 3.46 14.40
C LEU A 163 -7.27 4.38 15.16
N TYR A 164 -5.98 4.11 15.02
CA TYR A 164 -4.90 4.95 15.52
C TYR A 164 -4.36 5.79 14.38
N ILE A 165 -4.09 7.07 14.63
CA ILE A 165 -3.68 7.97 13.56
C ILE A 165 -2.58 8.95 14.01
N ASN A 166 -1.62 9.21 13.14
CA ASN A 166 -0.57 10.20 13.31
C ASN A 166 -0.47 11.12 12.08
N TYR A 167 -0.68 12.43 12.29
CA TYR A 167 -0.62 13.47 11.25
C TYR A 167 0.63 14.32 11.40
N ALA A 168 1.81 13.76 11.11
CA ALA A 168 3.11 14.45 11.02
C ALA A 168 3.56 15.31 12.23
N ASN A 169 2.73 15.48 13.27
CA ASN A 169 3.00 16.23 14.49
C ASN A 169 3.64 15.35 15.58
N GLY A 170 3.86 14.07 15.26
CA GLY A 170 4.49 13.09 16.16
C GLY A 170 3.56 12.57 17.27
N HIS A 171 2.29 12.96 17.28
CA HIS A 171 1.30 12.48 18.24
C HIS A 171 0.37 11.47 17.59
N TRP A 172 0.17 10.35 18.30
CA TRP A 172 -0.84 9.36 17.95
C TRP A 172 -2.17 9.72 18.60
N TYR A 173 -3.24 9.65 17.83
CA TYR A 173 -4.62 9.77 18.28
C TYR A 173 -5.30 8.42 18.11
N VAL A 174 -6.33 8.14 18.92
CA VAL A 174 -7.12 6.92 18.78
C VAL A 174 -8.62 7.22 18.81
N ILE A 175 -9.34 6.71 17.82
CA ILE A 175 -10.79 6.80 17.71
C ILE A 175 -11.39 5.41 17.60
N ALA A 176 -12.47 5.14 18.32
CA ALA A 176 -13.19 3.90 18.15
C ALA A 176 -13.84 3.87 16.76
N LEU A 177 -13.70 2.76 16.03
CA LEU A 177 -14.29 2.59 14.69
C LEU A 177 -15.81 2.79 14.70
N ALA A 178 -16.49 2.45 15.80
CA ALA A 178 -17.91 2.67 15.97
C ALA A 178 -18.32 4.16 16.01
N ASN A 179 -17.38 5.06 16.30
CA ASN A 179 -17.60 6.51 16.28
C ASN A 179 -17.34 7.12 14.90
N LEU A 180 -16.77 6.35 13.97
CA LEU A 180 -16.59 6.79 12.59
C LEU A 180 -17.87 6.53 11.80
N PRO A 181 -18.31 7.48 10.97
CA PRO A 181 -19.41 7.26 10.04
C PRO A 181 -19.09 6.05 9.12
N PRO A 182 -20.11 5.25 8.76
CA PRO A 182 -19.91 4.10 7.90
C PRO A 182 -19.31 4.54 6.56
N LYS A 183 -18.29 3.82 6.09
CA LYS A 183 -17.50 4.09 4.86
C LYS A 183 -16.40 5.16 4.98
N GLN A 184 -16.05 5.62 6.19
CA GLN A 184 -14.99 6.63 6.34
C GLN A 184 -13.59 6.08 6.61
N TYR A 185 -13.46 4.84 7.08
CA TYR A 185 -12.14 4.23 7.19
C TYR A 185 -11.68 3.84 5.78
N LEU A 186 -10.50 4.34 5.43
CA LEU A 186 -9.89 4.05 4.16
C LEU A 186 -9.37 2.61 4.25
N ALA A 187 -10.06 1.70 3.58
CA ALA A 187 -9.43 0.43 3.27
C ALA A 187 -8.43 0.74 2.15
N TYR A 188 -7.16 0.37 2.29
CA TYR A 188 -6.16 0.49 1.23
C TYR A 188 -5.78 -0.91 0.73
N GLY A 189 -5.04 -0.97 -0.39
CA GLY A 189 -4.42 -2.19 -0.87
C GLY A 189 -5.37 -3.37 -1.09
N ALA A 190 -5.51 -4.23 -0.08
CA ALA A 190 -6.11 -5.55 -0.22
C ALA A 190 -7.58 -5.55 -0.69
N PRO A 191 -8.51 -4.75 -0.15
CA PRO A 191 -9.90 -4.74 -0.64
C PRO A 191 -10.01 -4.21 -2.08
N GLN A 192 -9.15 -3.29 -2.49
CA GLN A 192 -9.08 -2.80 -3.87
C GLN A 192 -8.56 -3.87 -4.81
N ILE A 193 -7.47 -4.54 -4.44
CA ILE A 193 -6.92 -5.67 -5.18
C ILE A 193 -8.01 -6.74 -5.37
N ASN A 194 -8.72 -7.11 -4.31
CA ASN A 194 -9.77 -8.12 -4.39
C ASN A 194 -10.94 -7.68 -5.26
N THR A 195 -11.32 -6.40 -5.21
CA THR A 195 -12.38 -5.85 -6.06
C THR A 195 -11.95 -5.83 -7.53
N LEU A 196 -10.71 -5.44 -7.84
CA LEU A 196 -10.18 -5.45 -9.22
C LEU A 196 -10.01 -6.86 -9.77
N LEU A 197 -9.52 -7.81 -8.97
CA LEU A 197 -9.45 -9.22 -9.32
C LEU A 197 -10.86 -9.78 -9.61
N THR A 198 -11.84 -9.44 -8.76
CA THR A 198 -13.23 -9.86 -8.94
C THR A 198 -13.81 -9.28 -10.22
N LEU A 199 -13.71 -7.95 -10.41
CA LEU A 199 -14.23 -7.26 -11.58
C LEU A 199 -13.60 -7.76 -12.88
N ALA A 200 -12.28 -7.94 -12.90
CA ALA A 200 -11.58 -8.51 -14.05
C ALA A 200 -12.06 -9.94 -14.37
N SER A 201 -12.27 -10.75 -13.34
CA SER A 201 -12.77 -12.12 -13.47
C SER A 201 -14.23 -12.19 -13.93
N THR A 202 -15.09 -11.22 -13.59
CA THR A 202 -16.51 -11.27 -13.96
C THR A 202 -16.81 -10.57 -15.27
N ASP A 203 -16.23 -9.40 -15.48
CA ASP A 203 -16.63 -8.46 -16.53
C ASP A 203 -15.47 -8.10 -17.48
N GLY A 204 -14.24 -8.48 -17.16
CA GLY A 204 -13.06 -8.15 -17.96
C GLY A 204 -12.95 -9.03 -19.21
N HIS A 205 -12.58 -8.40 -20.34
CA HIS A 205 -12.10 -9.12 -21.52
C HIS A 205 -10.63 -9.51 -21.30
N LEU A 206 -10.40 -10.77 -20.96
CA LEU A 206 -9.10 -11.26 -20.53
C LEU A 206 -8.18 -11.63 -21.70
N THR A 207 -6.94 -11.18 -21.62
CA THR A 207 -5.86 -11.54 -22.54
C THR A 207 -4.68 -12.12 -21.76
N ASP A 208 -4.25 -13.33 -22.12
CA ASP A 208 -2.96 -13.87 -21.68
C ASP A 208 -1.81 -13.16 -22.41
N LYS A 209 -0.90 -12.55 -21.65
CA LYS A 209 0.30 -11.89 -22.17
C LYS A 209 1.55 -12.77 -22.05
N GLY A 210 1.39 -14.00 -21.55
CA GLY A 210 2.46 -14.98 -21.36
C GLY A 210 3.09 -14.92 -19.98
N ILE A 211 4.19 -15.64 -19.82
CA ILE A 211 4.91 -15.77 -18.54
C ILE A 211 6.19 -14.94 -18.58
N LYS A 212 6.44 -14.18 -17.51
CA LYS A 212 7.67 -13.40 -17.31
C LYS A 212 8.42 -13.89 -16.07
N ASN A 213 9.72 -14.10 -16.21
CA ASN A 213 10.59 -14.39 -15.05
C ASN A 213 11.03 -13.08 -14.39
N VAL A 214 10.72 -12.89 -13.11
CA VAL A 214 11.13 -11.72 -12.33
C VAL A 214 11.71 -12.21 -11.00
N GLN A 215 12.99 -11.93 -10.75
CA GLN A 215 13.67 -12.28 -9.48
C GLN A 215 13.52 -13.77 -9.07
N GLY A 216 13.45 -14.68 -10.04
CA GLY A 216 13.29 -16.12 -9.79
C GLY A 216 11.83 -16.60 -9.73
N HIS A 217 10.85 -15.70 -9.79
CA HIS A 217 9.43 -16.02 -9.87
C HIS A 217 8.96 -16.09 -11.32
N LYS A 218 8.13 -17.10 -11.63
CA LYS A 218 7.43 -17.22 -12.91
C LYS A 218 6.08 -16.55 -12.78
N LEU A 219 5.95 -15.36 -13.35
CA LEU A 219 4.75 -14.54 -13.24
C LEU A 219 3.94 -14.61 -14.54
N HIS A 220 2.74 -15.18 -14.48
CA HIS A 220 1.72 -15.05 -15.52
C HIS A 220 1.28 -13.59 -15.63
N GLN A 221 1.33 -13.08 -16.84
CA GLN A 221 0.93 -11.72 -17.17
C GLN A 221 -0.48 -11.78 -17.78
N ILE A 222 -1.47 -11.23 -17.09
CA ILE A 222 -2.86 -11.21 -17.56
C ILE A 222 -3.29 -9.77 -17.68
N SER A 223 -3.90 -9.41 -18.80
CA SER A 223 -4.51 -8.09 -18.99
C SER A 223 -6.02 -8.24 -19.08
N ALA A 224 -6.76 -7.41 -18.37
CA ALA A 224 -8.22 -7.32 -18.46
C ALA A 224 -8.59 -5.95 -19.00
N THR A 225 -9.28 -5.90 -20.14
CA THR A 225 -9.86 -4.64 -20.64
C THR A 225 -11.34 -4.58 -20.31
N PHE A 226 -11.85 -3.40 -19.99
CA PHE A 226 -13.23 -3.19 -19.54
C PHE A 226 -14.04 -2.40 -20.56
N ASP A 227 -15.32 -2.73 -20.67
CA ASP A 227 -16.25 -1.97 -21.49
C ASP A 227 -16.76 -0.75 -20.72
N GLN A 228 -17.29 0.24 -21.44
CA GLN A 228 -17.80 1.48 -20.84
C GLN A 228 -18.88 1.25 -19.76
N LYS A 229 -19.62 0.13 -19.85
CA LYS A 229 -20.63 -0.27 -18.85
C LYS A 229 -20.02 -0.55 -17.46
N ASP A 230 -18.74 -0.91 -17.40
CA ASP A 230 -18.04 -1.31 -16.18
C ASP A 230 -17.36 -0.11 -15.49
N PHE A 231 -17.25 1.03 -16.20
CA PHE A 231 -16.58 2.22 -15.70
C PHE A 231 -17.19 2.78 -14.42
N PRO A 232 -18.53 2.74 -14.17
CA PRO A 232 -19.07 3.14 -12.88
C PRO A 232 -18.54 2.31 -11.70
N ALA A 233 -18.31 1.01 -11.87
CA ALA A 233 -17.76 0.15 -10.82
C ALA A 233 -16.28 0.48 -10.55
N ILE A 234 -15.50 0.71 -11.62
CA ILE A 234 -14.10 1.15 -11.53
C ILE A 234 -14.04 2.54 -10.88
N GLN A 235 -14.89 3.46 -11.29
CA GLN A 235 -14.98 4.80 -10.72
C GLN A 235 -15.34 4.74 -9.23
N GLN A 236 -16.29 3.89 -8.84
CA GLN A 236 -16.66 3.71 -7.43
C GLN A 236 -15.48 3.17 -6.61
N LEU A 237 -14.72 2.21 -7.15
CA LEU A 237 -13.48 1.73 -6.53
C LEU A 237 -12.51 2.88 -6.31
N LEU A 238 -12.23 3.69 -7.33
CA LEU A 238 -11.32 4.82 -7.25
C LEU A 238 -11.80 5.88 -6.25
N MET A 239 -13.12 6.15 -6.20
CA MET A 239 -13.73 7.07 -5.23
C MET A 239 -13.72 6.55 -3.79
N SER A 240 -13.69 5.23 -3.59
CA SER A 240 -13.64 4.61 -2.26
C SER A 240 -12.26 4.65 -1.61
N THR A 241 -11.26 5.14 -2.33
CA THR A 241 -9.89 5.30 -1.85
C THR A 241 -9.62 6.75 -1.45
N ALA A 242 -8.53 7.01 -0.73
CA ALA A 242 -8.03 8.39 -0.53
C ALA A 242 -7.57 9.04 -1.85
N LEU A 243 -7.48 8.25 -2.92
CA LEU A 243 -7.05 8.64 -4.26
C LEU A 243 -8.22 9.30 -5.01
N THR A 244 -8.89 10.22 -4.34
CA THR A 244 -9.99 11.01 -4.92
C THR A 244 -9.47 11.87 -6.06
N GLY A 245 -10.27 12.02 -7.13
CA GLY A 245 -9.91 12.87 -8.29
C GLY A 245 -9.58 12.11 -9.57
N ILE A 246 -9.41 10.78 -9.51
CA ILE A 246 -9.32 9.99 -10.75
C ILE A 246 -10.72 9.90 -11.37
N THR A 247 -10.88 10.44 -12.57
CA THR A 247 -12.07 10.27 -13.38
C THR A 247 -11.72 9.33 -14.52
N VAL A 248 -12.48 8.25 -14.65
CA VAL A 248 -12.42 7.42 -15.85
C VAL A 248 -13.07 8.20 -16.98
N GLY A 249 -12.28 8.61 -17.97
CA GLY A 249 -12.74 9.28 -19.17
C GLY A 249 -13.42 8.33 -20.16
N ASN A 250 -13.63 8.79 -21.39
CA ASN A 250 -14.26 7.99 -22.45
C ASN A 250 -13.30 6.95 -23.08
N GLY A 251 -12.10 6.77 -22.52
CA GLY A 251 -11.04 5.92 -23.04
C GLY A 251 -11.27 4.43 -22.86
N THR A 252 -10.26 3.62 -23.16
CA THR A 252 -10.23 2.19 -22.77
C THR A 252 -9.58 2.07 -21.40
N VAL A 253 -10.23 1.36 -20.48
CA VAL A 253 -9.65 1.01 -19.17
C VAL A 253 -9.14 -0.42 -19.21
N SER A 254 -7.93 -0.63 -18.71
CA SER A 254 -7.36 -1.96 -18.57
C SER A 254 -6.64 -2.15 -17.25
N VAL A 255 -6.55 -3.39 -16.80
CA VAL A 255 -5.76 -3.78 -15.62
C VAL A 255 -4.81 -4.89 -16.02
N ASP A 256 -3.53 -4.68 -15.74
CA ASP A 256 -2.49 -5.67 -15.92
C ASP A 256 -2.14 -6.31 -14.57
N PHE A 257 -2.17 -7.65 -14.53
CA PHE A 257 -1.91 -8.49 -13.36
C PHE A 257 -0.65 -9.32 -13.59
N SER A 258 0.21 -9.42 -12.56
CA SER A 258 1.33 -10.35 -12.50
C SER A 258 1.11 -11.36 -11.38
N ILE A 259 0.85 -12.62 -11.73
CA ILE A 259 0.46 -13.67 -10.78
C ILE A 259 1.49 -14.79 -10.82
N ASP A 260 2.00 -15.20 -9.67
CA ASP A 260 2.97 -16.29 -9.57
C ASP A 260 2.32 -17.65 -9.92
N ASP A 261 2.95 -18.40 -10.83
CA ASP A 261 2.43 -19.65 -11.39
C ASP A 261 2.26 -20.77 -10.35
N ASN A 262 3.06 -20.75 -9.27
CA ASN A 262 3.07 -21.82 -8.28
C ASN A 262 2.16 -21.49 -7.08
N THR A 263 2.24 -20.27 -6.58
CA THR A 263 1.55 -19.83 -5.36
C THR A 263 0.22 -19.13 -5.66
N HIS A 264 0.02 -18.69 -6.90
CA HIS A 264 -1.09 -17.84 -7.33
C HIS A 264 -1.16 -16.48 -6.62
N TYR A 265 -0.10 -16.08 -5.90
CA TYR A 265 -0.04 -14.76 -5.30
C TYR A 265 0.09 -13.67 -6.38
N LEU A 266 -0.68 -12.60 -6.22
CA LEU A 266 -0.59 -11.41 -7.05
C LEU A 266 0.64 -10.61 -6.60
N TYR A 267 1.66 -10.52 -7.45
CA TYR A 267 2.87 -9.72 -7.19
C TYR A 267 2.68 -8.26 -7.56
N SER A 268 1.97 -7.99 -8.65
CA SER A 268 1.71 -6.61 -9.06
C SER A 268 0.40 -6.47 -9.81
N LEU A 269 -0.21 -5.31 -9.66
CA LEU A 269 -1.37 -4.88 -10.42
C LEU A 269 -1.14 -3.47 -10.93
N SER A 270 -1.52 -3.16 -12.16
CA SER A 270 -1.55 -1.78 -12.66
C SER A 270 -2.84 -1.50 -13.43
N LEU A 271 -3.58 -0.48 -13.00
CA LEU A 271 -4.76 0.05 -13.67
C LEU A 271 -4.34 1.17 -14.61
N HIS A 272 -4.79 1.06 -15.85
CA HIS A 272 -4.45 1.94 -16.95
C HIS A 272 -5.69 2.54 -17.57
N GLU A 273 -5.55 3.76 -18.07
CA GLU A 273 -6.50 4.39 -18.97
C GLU A 273 -5.77 4.84 -20.24
N THR A 274 -6.31 4.46 -21.39
CA THR A 274 -5.85 4.95 -22.69
C THR A 274 -6.90 5.90 -23.25
N SER A 275 -6.54 7.17 -23.43
CA SER A 275 -7.46 8.17 -24.01
C SER A 275 -7.73 7.89 -25.49
N ASN A 276 -8.99 8.10 -25.91
CA ASN A 276 -9.36 8.01 -27.33
C ASN A 276 -8.68 9.08 -28.19
N ASP A 277 -8.33 10.23 -27.60
CA ASP A 277 -7.73 11.37 -28.32
C ASP A 277 -6.23 11.20 -28.55
N ASN A 278 -5.59 10.31 -27.78
CA ASN A 278 -4.18 9.94 -27.96
C ASN A 278 -3.95 8.50 -27.51
N ALA A 279 -4.26 7.54 -28.38
CA ALA A 279 -4.13 6.11 -28.12
C ALA A 279 -2.69 5.65 -27.79
N SER A 280 -1.68 6.51 -27.92
CA SER A 280 -0.29 6.23 -27.53
C SER A 280 0.04 6.65 -26.10
N ALA A 281 -0.81 7.45 -25.44
CA ALA A 281 -0.63 7.86 -24.05
C ALA A 281 -1.39 6.90 -23.12
N ILE A 282 -0.64 5.99 -22.49
CA ILE A 282 -1.15 5.14 -21.41
C ILE A 282 -0.97 5.91 -20.10
N ASN A 283 -2.08 6.25 -19.47
CA ASN A 283 -2.08 6.84 -18.14
C ASN A 283 -2.16 5.72 -17.11
N ILE A 284 -1.15 5.60 -16.26
CA ILE A 284 -1.20 4.69 -15.12
C ILE A 284 -2.02 5.39 -14.03
N LEU A 285 -3.18 4.85 -13.71
CA LEU A 285 -4.05 5.42 -12.69
C LEU A 285 -3.62 4.94 -11.30
N LEU A 286 -3.30 3.65 -11.18
CA LEU A 286 -3.00 3.00 -9.90
C LEU A 286 -2.08 1.81 -10.12
N THR A 287 -1.06 1.67 -9.27
CA THR A 287 -0.19 0.51 -9.22
C THR A 287 -0.17 -0.03 -7.80
N PHE A 288 -0.24 -1.36 -7.68
CA PHE A 288 0.05 -2.11 -6.46
C PHE A 288 1.23 -3.05 -6.70
N GLN A 289 2.09 -3.16 -5.70
CA GLN A 289 3.17 -4.13 -5.64
C GLN A 289 3.07 -4.86 -4.30
N CYS A 290 2.89 -6.18 -4.36
CA CYS A 290 2.73 -7.01 -3.17
C CYS A 290 4.02 -7.79 -2.91
N SER A 291 4.40 -7.91 -1.65
CA SER A 291 5.58 -8.64 -1.21
C SER A 291 5.39 -9.21 0.19
N HIS A 292 6.39 -9.95 0.67
CA HIS A 292 6.41 -10.50 2.03
C HIS A 292 5.17 -11.35 2.40
N PHE A 293 4.63 -12.08 1.43
CA PHE A 293 3.45 -12.94 1.61
C PHE A 293 3.62 -13.94 2.76
N ASN A 294 2.66 -13.97 3.68
CA ASN A 294 2.64 -14.83 4.86
C ASN A 294 3.90 -14.72 5.76
N GLN A 295 4.69 -13.65 5.64
CA GLN A 295 5.78 -13.39 6.56
C GLN A 295 5.27 -12.68 7.81
N PRO A 296 5.86 -12.92 9.00
CA PRO A 296 5.46 -12.21 10.20
C PRO A 296 5.65 -10.69 10.05
N ILE A 297 4.58 -9.93 10.23
CA ILE A 297 4.59 -8.47 10.26
C ILE A 297 4.26 -8.01 11.68
N ASN A 298 5.08 -7.13 12.24
CA ASN A 298 4.90 -6.63 13.59
C ASN A 298 4.27 -5.24 13.58
N VAL A 299 2.95 -5.18 13.66
CA VAL A 299 2.19 -3.95 13.86
C VAL A 299 1.85 -3.81 15.34
N VAL A 300 2.29 -2.72 15.97
CA VAL A 300 2.06 -2.49 17.41
C VAL A 300 1.32 -1.16 17.59
N PRO A 301 0.08 -1.17 18.09
CA PRO A 301 -0.62 0.06 18.43
C PRO A 301 0.17 0.90 19.45
N PRO A 302 0.24 2.22 19.28
CA PRO A 302 0.96 3.12 20.17
C PRO A 302 0.33 3.14 21.58
N VAL A 303 1.17 2.99 22.60
CA VAL A 303 0.73 2.89 24.01
C VAL A 303 0.22 4.20 24.63
N ASN A 304 0.60 5.35 24.05
CA ASN A 304 0.26 6.68 24.57
C ASN A 304 -0.61 7.49 23.58
N ALA A 305 -1.49 6.81 22.84
CA ALA A 305 -2.40 7.50 21.92
C ALA A 305 -3.43 8.35 22.67
N ILE A 306 -3.66 9.57 22.18
CA ILE A 306 -4.65 10.51 22.71
C ILE A 306 -6.03 10.07 22.22
N ARG A 307 -6.91 9.64 23.13
CA ARG A 307 -8.26 9.22 22.74
C ARG A 307 -9.12 10.42 22.35
N ILE A 308 -9.76 10.30 21.20
CA ILE A 308 -10.74 11.25 20.67
C ILE A 308 -12.07 10.54 20.45
N THR A 309 -13.16 11.29 20.49
CA THR A 309 -14.52 10.77 20.24
C THR A 309 -15.07 11.18 18.89
N ASP A 310 -14.46 12.19 18.27
CA ASP A 310 -14.86 12.78 17.01
C ASP A 310 -13.61 13.22 16.24
N VAL A 311 -13.61 13.02 14.92
CA VAL A 311 -12.50 13.37 14.01
C VAL A 311 -12.18 14.87 14.01
N SER A 312 -13.15 15.73 14.34
CA SER A 312 -12.94 17.18 14.50
C SER A 312 -12.05 17.57 15.69
N GLN A 313 -11.75 16.62 16.60
CA GLN A 313 -10.84 16.84 17.73
C GLN A 313 -9.36 16.71 17.34
N LEU A 314 -9.09 16.24 16.12
CA LEU A 314 -7.72 16.19 15.59
C LEU A 314 -7.22 17.61 15.37
N PRO A 315 -5.95 17.91 15.72
CA PRO A 315 -5.41 19.24 15.49
C PRO A 315 -5.39 19.51 13.99
N HIS A 316 -6.14 20.51 13.55
CA HIS A 316 -5.92 21.07 12.23
C HIS A 316 -4.54 21.72 12.22
N THR A 317 -3.70 21.36 11.25
CA THR A 317 -2.45 22.08 11.02
C THR A 317 -2.83 23.53 10.71
N ALA A 318 -2.62 24.43 11.68
CA ALA A 318 -2.70 25.85 11.42
C ALA A 318 -1.65 26.17 10.37
N SER A 319 -2.12 26.59 9.20
CA SER A 319 -1.32 27.15 8.11
C SER A 319 -0.58 28.41 8.56
#